data_AF-A0A5Q2TNJ5-F1
#
_entry.id   AF-A0A5Q2TNJ5-F1
#
_cell.length_a   1.000
_cell.length_b   1.000
_cell.length_c   1.000
_cell.angle_alpha   90.00
_cell.angle_beta   90.00
_cell.angle_gamma   90.00
#
_symmetry.space_group_name_H-M   'P 1'
#
loop_
_entity.id
_entity.type
_entity.pdbx_description
1 polymer ?
#
loop_
_entity_poly.entity_id
_entity_poly.type
_entity_poly.pdbx_seq_one_letter_code
_entity_poly.pdbx_strand_id
1 'polypeptide(L)'
;MSEIQSVKELMKCISDMDSENSVLQFTIPGKGKFTLVLQEEERSIKSEADENPELEQMLKESKQQYKDGRGMTTKELLKSFSKEDFKK
;
A
#
# COMPACT_ATOMS: atom_id res chain seq x y z
N MET A 1 -16.86 22.34 -11.82
CA MET A 1 -16.70 22.14 -10.37
C MET A 1 -18.07 21.75 -9.84
N SER A 2 -18.20 20.55 -9.30
CA SER A 2 -19.50 19.96 -8.96
C SER A 2 -20.00 20.50 -7.64
N GLU A 3 -21.30 20.74 -7.53
CA GLU A 3 -21.94 21.11 -6.27
C GLU A 3 -22.55 19.86 -5.63
N ILE A 4 -22.26 19.62 -4.36
CA ILE A 4 -22.83 18.50 -3.60
C ILE A 4 -23.88 19.04 -2.65
N GLN A 5 -25.10 18.56 -2.80
CA GLN A 5 -26.26 19.03 -2.05
C GLN A 5 -26.71 18.05 -0.97
N SER A 6 -26.21 16.81 -0.99
CA SER A 6 -26.56 15.80 0.00
C SER A 6 -25.42 14.86 0.40
N VAL A 7 -25.55 14.24 1.57
CA VAL A 7 -24.62 13.20 2.05
C VAL A 7 -24.62 12.00 1.09
N LYS A 8 -25.78 11.65 0.52
CA LYS A 8 -25.90 10.52 -0.42
C LYS A 8 -25.09 10.75 -1.69
N GLU A 9 -25.10 11.96 -2.22
CA GLU A 9 -24.27 12.36 -3.37
C GLU A 9 -22.78 12.30 -3.00
N LEU A 10 -22.39 12.82 -1.84
CA LEU A 10 -21.01 12.76 -1.37
C LEU A 10 -20.50 11.31 -1.26
N MET A 11 -21.29 10.44 -0.62
CA MET A 11 -20.91 9.03 -0.45
C MET A 11 -20.81 8.32 -1.81
N LYS A 12 -21.72 8.62 -2.74
CA LYS A 12 -21.62 8.09 -4.11
C LYS A 12 -20.35 8.56 -4.79
N CYS A 13 -20.01 9.84 -4.70
CA CYS A 13 -18.76 10.37 -5.25
C CYS A 13 -17.54 9.67 -4.68
N ILE A 14 -17.51 9.38 -3.38
CA ILE A 14 -16.41 8.65 -2.73
C ILE A 14 -16.33 7.20 -3.23
N SER A 15 -17.47 6.51 -3.35
CA SER A 15 -17.51 5.11 -3.80
C SER A 15 -17.16 4.91 -5.27
N ASP A 16 -17.42 5.92 -6.11
CA ASP A 16 -17.11 5.91 -7.53
C ASP A 16 -15.66 6.36 -7.83
N MET A 17 -14.82 6.63 -6.80
CA MET A 17 -13.42 7.02 -7.01
C MET A 17 -12.51 5.81 -7.32
N ASP A 18 -11.56 6.03 -8.23
CA ASP A 18 -10.53 5.10 -8.66
C ASP A 18 -9.22 5.85 -9.01
N SER A 19 -8.23 5.12 -9.51
CA SER A 19 -6.95 5.69 -9.94
C SER A 19 -7.07 6.71 -11.09
N GLU A 20 -8.07 6.61 -11.96
CA GLU A 20 -8.28 7.52 -13.10
C GLU A 20 -8.91 8.85 -12.67
N ASN A 21 -9.75 8.84 -11.63
CA ASN A 21 -10.46 10.02 -11.11
C ASN A 21 -10.07 10.38 -9.66
N SER A 22 -8.84 10.01 -9.26
CA SER A 22 -8.29 10.11 -7.91
C SER A 22 -8.29 11.50 -7.25
N VAL A 23 -8.59 12.57 -7.99
CA VAL A 23 -8.76 13.93 -7.44
C VAL A 23 -10.11 14.50 -7.85
N LEU A 24 -10.94 14.78 -6.85
CA LEU A 24 -12.26 15.40 -7.03
C LEU A 24 -12.33 16.74 -6.29
N GLN A 25 -12.75 17.80 -6.99
CA GLN A 25 -13.03 19.09 -6.36
C GLN A 25 -14.52 19.42 -6.44
N PHE A 26 -15.12 19.75 -5.29
CA PHE A 26 -16.53 20.07 -5.18
C PHE A 26 -16.79 21.20 -4.18
N THR A 27 -17.98 21.79 -4.25
CA THR A 27 -18.44 22.80 -3.30
C THR A 27 -19.65 22.29 -2.53
N ILE A 28 -19.73 22.63 -1.24
CA ILE A 28 -20.93 22.41 -0.43
C ILE A 28 -21.53 23.79 -0.10
N PRO A 29 -22.81 24.03 -0.41
CA PRO A 29 -23.50 25.28 -0.07
C PRO A 29 -23.34 25.65 1.40
N GLY A 30 -22.89 26.88 1.67
CA GLY A 30 -22.67 27.39 3.03
C GLY A 30 -21.46 26.80 3.77
N LYS A 31 -20.68 25.90 3.16
CA LYS A 31 -19.47 25.30 3.76
C LYS A 31 -18.19 25.55 2.96
N GLY A 32 -18.31 25.88 1.67
CA GLY A 32 -17.19 26.29 0.82
C GLY A 32 -16.71 25.18 -0.12
N LYS A 33 -15.45 25.29 -0.54
CA LYS A 33 -14.82 24.40 -1.52
C LYS A 33 -13.98 23.33 -0.83
N PHE A 34 -14.11 22.10 -1.32
CA PHE A 34 -13.39 20.92 -0.84
C PHE A 34 -12.64 20.27 -1.99
N THR A 35 -11.53 19.61 -1.65
CA THR A 35 -10.78 18.73 -2.55
C THR A 35 -10.65 17.39 -1.86
N LEU A 36 -11.12 16.34 -2.52
CA LEU A 36 -11.01 14.97 -2.08
C LEU A 36 -9.97 14.28 -2.95
N VAL A 37 -9.06 13.55 -2.30
CA VAL A 37 -7.98 12.82 -2.97
C VAL A 37 -8.08 11.36 -2.54
N LEU A 38 -8.21 10.46 -3.50
CA LEU A 38 -8.12 9.02 -3.26
C LEU A 38 -6.64 8.69 -3.03
N GLN A 39 -6.35 8.18 -1.84
CA GLN A 39 -5.09 7.50 -1.56
C GLN A 39 -5.40 6.01 -1.63
N GLU A 40 -5.10 5.41 -2.78
CA GLU A 40 -5.11 3.96 -2.87
C GLU A 40 -4.11 3.43 -1.84
N GLU A 41 -4.53 2.48 -1.00
CA GLU A 41 -3.57 1.66 -0.28
C GLU A 41 -2.72 0.95 -1.34
N GLU A 42 -1.39 0.98 -1.18
CA GLU A 42 -0.52 0.14 -2.00
C GLU A 42 -1.05 -1.29 -1.99
N ARG A 43 -0.87 -2.00 -3.11
CA ARG A 43 -1.30 -3.40 -3.24
C ARG A 43 -0.88 -4.13 -1.96
N SER A 44 -1.84 -4.77 -1.32
CA SER A 44 -1.51 -5.54 -0.12
C SER A 44 -0.47 -6.61 -0.48
N ILE A 45 0.44 -6.91 0.46
CA ILE A 45 1.39 -8.01 0.31
C ILE A 45 0.66 -9.31 -0.08
N LYS A 46 -0.59 -9.48 0.38
CA LYS A 46 -1.43 -10.62 0.02
C LYS A 46 -1.80 -10.60 -1.46
N SER A 47 -2.32 -9.49 -2.00
CA SER A 47 -2.66 -9.39 -3.42
C SER A 47 -1.43 -9.56 -4.31
N GLU A 48 -0.26 -9.07 -3.89
CA GLU A 48 0.99 -9.29 -4.63
C GLU A 48 1.45 -10.74 -4.60
N ALA A 49 1.31 -11.42 -3.45
CA ALA A 49 1.62 -12.84 -3.31
C ALA A 49 0.63 -13.74 -4.09
N ASP A 50 -0.65 -13.38 -4.13
CA ASP A 50 -1.66 -14.10 -4.91
C ASP A 50 -1.38 -14.02 -6.43
N GLU A 51 -0.78 -12.93 -6.90
CA GLU A 51 -0.36 -12.73 -8.29
C GLU A 51 1.01 -13.37 -8.62
N ASN A 52 1.84 -13.65 -7.61
CA ASN A 52 3.19 -14.20 -7.78
C ASN A 52 3.42 -15.44 -6.87
N PRO A 53 3.31 -16.66 -7.43
CA PRO A 53 3.50 -17.91 -6.67
C PRO A 53 4.88 -18.04 -6.02
N GLU A 54 5.94 -17.50 -6.64
CA GLU A 54 7.29 -17.53 -6.06
C GLU A 54 7.37 -16.64 -4.82
N LEU A 55 6.76 -15.45 -4.87
CA LEU A 55 6.67 -14.55 -3.73
C LEU A 55 5.87 -15.19 -2.59
N GLU A 56 4.74 -15.84 -2.91
CA GLU A 56 3.95 -16.57 -1.91
C GLU A 56 4.78 -17.67 -1.22
N GLN A 57 5.56 -18.43 -1.99
CA GLN A 57 6.45 -19.46 -1.46
C GLN A 57 7.54 -18.85 -0.55
N MET A 58 8.22 -17.79 -1.00
CA MET A 58 9.25 -17.10 -0.21
C MET A 58 8.70 -16.60 1.13
N LEU A 59 7.48 -16.04 1.13
CA LEU A 59 6.82 -15.56 2.36
C LEU A 59 6.47 -16.71 3.31
N LYS A 60 6.01 -17.85 2.79
CA LYS A 60 5.72 -19.06 3.58
C LYS A 60 7.00 -19.60 4.22
N GLU A 61 8.07 -19.73 3.45
CA GLU A 61 9.36 -20.25 3.91
C GLU A 61 9.98 -19.33 4.96
N SER A 62 9.99 -18.01 4.73
CA SER A 62 10.50 -17.02 5.69
C SER A 62 9.75 -17.08 7.03
N LYS A 63 8.41 -17.18 7.00
CA LYS A 63 7.60 -17.35 8.22
C LYS A 63 7.94 -18.64 8.96
N GLN A 64 8.20 -19.73 8.24
CA GLN A 64 8.57 -21.00 8.86
C GLN A 64 9.97 -20.91 9.49
N GLN A 65 10.95 -20.35 8.78
CA GLN A 65 12.31 -20.15 9.31
C GLN A 65 12.30 -19.28 10.58
N TYR A 66 11.48 -18.23 10.62
CA TYR A 66 11.31 -17.42 11.81
C TYR A 66 10.76 -18.23 13.00
N LYS A 67 9.70 -19.02 12.78
CA LYS A 67 9.13 -19.90 13.81
C LYS A 67 10.12 -20.94 14.33
N ASP A 68 10.97 -21.45 13.45
CA ASP A 68 12.00 -22.44 13.78
C ASP A 68 13.23 -21.81 14.45
N GLY A 69 13.24 -20.49 14.69
CA GLY A 69 14.38 -19.79 15.27
C GLY A 69 15.59 -19.68 14.33
N ARG A 70 15.39 -19.91 13.03
CA ARG A 70 16.44 -19.84 11.98
C ARG A 70 16.63 -18.43 11.42
N GLY A 71 16.15 -17.41 12.14
CA GLY A 71 16.35 -16.01 11.77
C GLY A 71 17.78 -15.55 12.02
N MET A 72 18.25 -14.59 11.23
CA MET A 72 19.54 -13.94 11.40
C MET A 72 19.33 -12.53 11.92
N THR A 73 20.05 -12.13 12.96
CA THR A 73 20.01 -10.75 13.45
C THR A 73 20.74 -9.83 12.49
N THR A 74 20.41 -8.54 12.52
CA THR A 74 21.15 -7.52 11.73
C THR A 74 22.65 -7.55 12.02
N LYS A 75 23.05 -7.84 13.26
CA LYS A 75 24.46 -7.93 13.65
C LYS A 75 25.15 -9.14 13.02
N GLU A 76 24.49 -10.28 12.96
CA GLU A 76 25.01 -11.48 12.29
C GLU A 76 25.08 -11.26 10.79
N LEU A 77 24.04 -10.68 10.18
CA LEU A 77 24.01 -10.31 8.76
C LEU A 77 25.21 -9.43 8.39
N LEU A 78 25.45 -8.35 9.15
CA LEU A 78 26.57 -7.46 8.90
C LEU A 78 27.95 -8.14 9.02
N LYS A 79 28.07 -9.17 9.86
CA LYS A 79 29.30 -9.96 9.98
C LYS A 79 29.49 -10.96 8.83
N SER A 80 28.40 -11.35 8.17
CA SER A 80 28.46 -12.30 7.06
C SER A 80 28.99 -11.68 5.77
N PHE A 81 28.92 -10.34 5.64
CA PHE A 81 29.50 -9.62 4.52
C PHE A 81 31.03 -9.51 4.66
N SER A 82 31.72 -9.75 3.56
CA SER A 82 33.13 -9.48 3.36
C SER A 82 33.36 -8.07 2.84
N LYS A 83 34.61 -7.59 2.89
CA LYS A 83 34.98 -6.29 2.28
C LYS A 83 34.79 -6.27 0.76
N GLU A 84 34.76 -7.44 0.13
CA GLU A 84 34.63 -7.56 -1.32
C GLU A 84 33.18 -7.40 -1.78
N ASP A 85 32.20 -7.77 -0.93
CA ASP A 85 30.77 -7.58 -1.19
C ASP A 85 30.36 -6.09 -1.29
N PHE A 86 31.24 -5.18 -0.81
CA PHE A 86 31.04 -3.74 -0.90
C PHE A 86 31.85 -3.08 -2.04
N LYS A 87 32.62 -3.86 -2.81
CA LYS A 87 33.31 -3.33 -3.99
C LYS A 87 32.32 -3.30 -5.16
N LYS A 88 32.20 -2.12 -5.76
CA LYS A 88 31.27 -1.80 -6.85
C LYS A 88 31.79 -2.27 -8.20
#